data_AF-A0A560R197-F1
#
_entry.id   AF-A0A560R197-F1
#
_cell.length_a   1.000
_cell.length_b   1.000
_cell.length_c   1.000
_cell.angle_alpha   90.00
_cell.angle_beta   90.00
_cell.angle_gamma   90.00
#
_symmetry.space_group_name_H-M   'P 1'
#
loop_
_entity.id
_entity.type
_entity.pdbx_description
1 polymer ?
#
loop_
_entity_poly.entity_id
_entity_poly.type
_entity_poly.pdbx_seq_one_letter_code
_entity_poly.pdbx_strand_id
1 'polypeptide(L)'
;MKKPVMQWACRELVDGWVMIGVDVDLSAPGEPEGLLGYRRAVHPFQFDGSDDPVMDFSFVIAEMTCRVMRGVEGAEGAQLLSASRARAFGG
;
A
#
# COMPACT_ATOMS: atom_id res chain seq x y z
N MET A 1 8.19 -9.01 19.79
CA MET A 1 7.43 -8.28 18.76
C MET A 1 6.65 -9.28 17.92
N LYS A 2 5.35 -9.05 17.67
CA LYS A 2 4.62 -9.84 16.66
C LYS A 2 5.23 -9.57 15.30
N LYS A 3 5.31 -10.60 14.44
CA LYS A 3 5.70 -10.40 13.04
C LYS A 3 4.67 -9.48 12.38
N PRO A 4 5.07 -8.40 11.69
CA PRO A 4 4.13 -7.53 10.99
C PRO A 4 3.38 -8.34 9.93
N VAL A 5 2.05 -8.23 9.95
CA VAL A 5 1.17 -8.89 8.98
C VAL A 5 0.69 -7.83 7.99
N MET A 6 0.98 -8.05 6.71
CA MET A 6 0.47 -7.20 5.64
C MET A 6 -0.94 -7.63 5.25
N GLN A 7 -1.86 -6.68 5.29
CA GLN A 7 -3.23 -6.82 4.81
C GLN A 7 -3.34 -6.13 3.46
N TRP A 8 -3.60 -6.91 2.42
CA TRP A 8 -3.76 -6.40 1.06
C TRP A 8 -5.24 -6.26 0.71
N ALA A 9 -5.56 -5.16 0.04
CA ALA A 9 -6.89 -4.90 -0.49
C ALA A 9 -6.77 -4.42 -1.94
N CYS A 10 -7.73 -4.81 -2.76
CA CYS A 10 -7.84 -4.39 -4.15
C CYS A 10 -9.28 -3.95 -4.40
N ARG A 11 -9.46 -2.80 -5.06
CA ARG A 11 -10.77 -2.27 -5.40
C ARG A 11 -10.75 -1.64 -6.78
N GLU A 12 -11.71 -2.04 -7.61
CA GLU A 12 -11.98 -1.40 -8.88
C GLU A 12 -12.48 0.05 -8.68
N LEU A 13 -11.96 0.96 -9.49
CA LEU A 13 -12.34 2.36 -9.59
C LEU A 13 -13.01 2.60 -10.96
N VAL A 14 -13.30 3.86 -11.28
CA VAL A 14 -13.92 4.25 -12.55
C VAL A 14 -12.95 4.03 -13.72
N ASP A 15 -13.49 3.70 -14.89
CA ASP A 15 -12.75 3.56 -16.16
C ASP A 15 -11.56 2.59 -16.11
N GLY A 16 -11.74 1.41 -15.51
CA GLY A 16 -10.73 0.36 -15.52
C GLY A 16 -9.53 0.61 -14.59
N TRP A 17 -9.53 1.70 -13.83
CA TRP A 17 -8.55 1.93 -12.78
C TRP A 17 -8.76 0.94 -11.63
N VAL A 18 -7.67 0.52 -11.00
CA VAL A 18 -7.67 -0.36 -9.83
C VAL A 18 -6.86 0.29 -8.73
N MET A 19 -7.43 0.38 -7.53
CA MET A 19 -6.71 0.79 -6.33
C MET A 19 -6.23 -0.42 -5.55
N ILE A 20 -4.92 -0.48 -5.36
CA ILE A 20 -4.25 -1.47 -4.54
C ILE A 20 -3.87 -0.77 -3.23
N GLY A 21 -4.20 -1.41 -2.11
CA GLY A 21 -3.84 -0.96 -0.77
C GLY A 21 -3.10 -2.07 -0.03
N VAL A 22 -2.08 -1.69 0.75
CA VAL A 22 -1.44 -2.57 1.74
C VAL A 22 -1.39 -1.85 3.08
N ASP A 23 -1.79 -2.56 4.12
CA ASP A 23 -1.84 -2.10 5.49
C ASP A 23 -1.03 -3.03 6.41
N VAL A 24 -0.42 -2.47 7.44
CA VAL A 24 0.28 -3.18 8.53
C VAL A 24 -0.22 -2.62 9.85
N ASP A 25 -0.74 -3.51 10.67
CA ASP A 25 -1.10 -3.20 12.06
C ASP A 25 0.17 -3.09 12.90
N LEU A 26 0.37 -1.91 13.48
CA LEU A 26 1.46 -1.56 14.38
C LEU A 26 0.98 -1.46 15.84
N SER A 27 -0.28 -1.79 16.11
CA SER A 27 -0.88 -1.63 17.44
C SER A 27 -0.18 -2.51 18.48
N ALA A 28 0.09 -1.90 19.64
CA ALA A 28 0.65 -2.58 20.80
C ALA A 28 -0.32 -2.49 21.98
N PRO A 29 -0.36 -3.51 22.88
CA PRO A 29 -1.20 -3.45 24.07
C PRO A 29 -0.88 -2.23 24.93
N GLY A 30 -1.90 -1.41 25.20
CA GLY A 30 -1.74 -0.18 26.01
C GLY A 30 -1.29 1.05 25.22
N GLU A 31 -1.06 0.94 23.92
CA GLU A 31 -0.79 2.06 23.02
C GLU A 31 -2.01 2.34 22.12
N PRO A 32 -2.15 3.57 21.58
CA PRO A 32 -3.15 3.86 20.56
C PRO A 32 -2.99 2.94 19.35
N GLU A 33 -4.11 2.66 18.67
CA GLU A 33 -4.08 1.90 17.43
C GLU A 33 -3.13 2.55 16.41
N GLY A 34 -2.22 1.75 15.88
CA GLY A 34 -1.26 2.16 14.87
C GLY A 34 -1.51 1.40 13.59
N LEU A 35 -1.76 2.10 12.49
CA LEU A 35 -1.84 1.50 11.15
C LEU A 35 -0.88 2.24 10.23
N LEU A 36 -0.03 1.48 9.57
CA LEU A 36 0.75 1.97 8.45
C LEU A 36 0.15 1.41 7.17
N GLY A 37 -0.05 2.24 6.15
CA GLY A 37 -0.34 1.66 4.86
C GLY A 37 -0.10 2.56 3.68
N TYR A 38 -0.14 1.94 2.51
CA TYR A 38 0.23 2.54 1.24
C TYR A 38 -0.81 2.19 0.17
N ARG A 39 -1.20 3.18 -0.62
CA ARG A 39 -2.21 3.05 -1.68
C ARG A 39 -1.63 3.48 -3.00
N ARG A 40 -1.98 2.75 -4.06
CA ARG A 40 -1.61 3.09 -5.43
C ARG A 40 -2.75 2.77 -6.38
N ALA A 41 -3.11 3.74 -7.21
CA ALA A 41 -3.98 3.52 -8.35
C ALA A 41 -3.13 3.06 -9.55
N VAL A 42 -3.60 2.05 -10.26
CA VAL A 42 -2.96 1.46 -11.42
C VAL A 42 -4.01 1.30 -12.51
N HIS A 43 -3.65 1.59 -13.76
CA HIS A 43 -4.51 1.36 -14.92
C HIS A 43 -3.86 0.33 -15.84
N PRO A 44 -4.60 -0.65 -16.40
CA PRO A 44 -4.03 -1.67 -17.29
C PRO A 44 -3.24 -1.09 -18.48
N PHE A 45 -3.67 0.04 -19.05
CA PHE A 45 -2.92 0.73 -20.11
C PHE A 45 -1.51 1.18 -19.74
N GLN A 46 -1.16 1.24 -18.45
CA GLN A 46 0.23 1.50 -18.04
C GLN A 46 1.18 0.36 -18.42
N PHE A 47 0.64 -0.82 -18.72
CA PHE A 47 1.37 -2.00 -19.16
C PHE A 47 1.09 -2.31 -20.64
N ASP A 48 0.41 -1.41 -21.35
CA ASP A 48 0.17 -1.59 -22.78
C ASP A 48 1.49 -1.47 -23.55
N GLY A 49 1.74 -2.44 -24.43
CA GLY A 49 3.03 -2.58 -25.10
C GLY A 49 4.18 -3.13 -24.25
N SER A 50 3.92 -3.60 -23.03
CA SER A 50 4.91 -4.38 -22.27
C SER A 50 5.09 -5.77 -22.89
N ASP A 51 6.34 -6.22 -22.98
CA ASP A 51 6.68 -7.60 -23.39
C ASP A 51 6.21 -8.63 -22.34
N ASP A 52 6.14 -8.23 -21.05
CA ASP A 52 5.66 -9.05 -19.95
C ASP A 52 4.87 -8.19 -18.92
N PRO A 53 3.57 -7.95 -19.18
CA PRO A 53 2.74 -7.12 -18.31
C PRO A 53 2.53 -7.71 -16.91
N VAL A 54 2.69 -9.02 -16.74
CA VAL A 54 2.56 -9.68 -15.43
C VAL A 54 3.79 -9.38 -14.58
N MET A 55 4.99 -9.44 -15.16
CA MET A 55 6.21 -9.04 -14.48
C MET A 55 6.21 -7.55 -14.14
N ASP A 56 5.76 -6.70 -15.06
CA ASP A 56 5.66 -5.25 -14.82
C ASP A 56 4.66 -4.91 -13.71
N PHE A 57 3.51 -5.57 -13.69
CA PHE A 57 2.58 -5.44 -12.57
C PHE A 57 3.17 -5.97 -11.25
N SER A 58 3.96 -7.04 -11.30
CA SER A 58 4.63 -7.59 -10.11
C SER A 58 5.62 -6.59 -9.50
N PHE A 59 6.28 -5.76 -10.32
CA PHE A 59 7.12 -4.66 -9.82
C PHE A 59 6.33 -3.61 -9.02
N VAL A 60 5.07 -3.35 -9.38
CA VAL A 60 4.18 -2.47 -8.60
C VAL A 60 3.99 -3.03 -7.19
N ILE A 61 3.66 -4.31 -7.07
CA ILE A 61 3.48 -4.98 -5.77
C ILE A 61 4.79 -4.99 -4.97
N ALA A 62 5.92 -5.28 -5.62
CA ALA A 62 7.23 -5.27 -4.98
C ALA A 62 7.60 -3.88 -4.45
N GLU A 63 7.34 -2.82 -5.22
CA GLU A 63 7.58 -1.45 -4.81
C GLU A 63 6.71 -1.07 -3.60
N MET A 64 5.40 -1.39 -3.65
CA MET A 64 4.48 -1.15 -2.53
C MET A 64 4.94 -1.87 -1.26
N THR A 65 5.38 -3.13 -1.40
CA THR A 65 5.93 -3.92 -0.29
C THR A 65 7.17 -3.26 0.30
N CYS A 66 8.12 -2.85 -0.54
CA CYS A 66 9.35 -2.19 -0.10
C CYS A 66 9.06 -0.89 0.66
N ARG A 67 8.15 -0.06 0.13
CA ARG A 67 7.76 1.21 0.77
C ARG A 67 7.13 1.01 2.14
N VAL A 68 6.20 0.05 2.26
CA VAL A 68 5.59 -0.25 3.57
C VAL A 68 6.61 -0.80 4.55
N MET A 69 7.48 -1.72 4.12
CA MET A 69 8.52 -2.26 5.00
C MET A 69 9.49 -1.19 5.52
N ARG A 70 9.91 -0.26 4.66
CA ARG A 70 10.71 0.89 5.08
C ARG A 70 10.00 1.75 6.12
N GLY A 71 8.68 1.91 5.99
CA GLY A 71 7.86 2.59 6.99
C GLY A 71 7.78 1.83 8.32
N VAL A 72 7.70 0.49 8.30
CA VAL A 72 7.75 -0.35 9.52
C VAL A 72 9.10 -0.21 10.22
N GLU A 73 10.19 -0.07 9.46
CA GLU A 73 11.55 0.12 9.98
C GLU A 73 11.83 1.56 10.48
N GLY A 74 10.86 2.48 10.35
CA GLY A 74 11.02 3.88 10.77
C GLY A 74 11.93 4.70 9.86
N ALA A 75 12.20 4.26 8.63
CA ALA A 75 13.05 5.00 7.69
C ALA A 75 12.29 6.18 7.05
N GLU A 76 12.89 7.38 7.10
CA GLU A 76 12.39 8.58 6.42
C GLU A 76 12.32 8.34 4.89
N GLY A 77 11.12 8.46 4.32
CA GLY A 77 10.85 8.24 2.89
C GLY A 77 9.52 7.56 2.60
N ALA A 78 8.94 6.86 3.57
CA ALA A 78 7.54 6.47 3.53
C ALA A 78 6.73 7.58 4.22
N GLN A 79 6.03 8.40 3.44
CA GLN A 79 5.11 9.39 4.01
C GLN A 79 4.09 8.63 4.86
N LEU A 80 4.20 8.76 6.19
CA LEU A 80 3.29 8.20 7.18
C LEU A 80 1.92 8.85 6.99
N LEU A 81 1.09 8.27 6.12
CA LEU A 81 -0.32 8.64 6.06
C LEU A 81 -0.98 8.07 7.30
N SER A 82 -1.67 8.94 8.05
CA SER A 82 -2.37 8.56 9.28
C SER A 82 -3.30 7.39 9.02
N ALA A 83 -3.22 6.39 9.91
CA ALA A 83 -4.09 5.22 10.06
C ALA A 83 -5.60 5.49 9.96
N SER A 84 -6.04 6.74 10.09
CA SER A 84 -7.46 7.05 10.11
C SER A 84 -8.09 6.79 8.72
N ARG A 85 -9.10 5.92 8.70
CA ARG A 85 -10.02 5.74 7.56
C ARG A 85 -10.63 7.07 7.06
N ALA A 86 -10.63 8.11 7.89
CA ALA A 86 -11.18 9.43 7.59
C ALA A 86 -10.26 10.33 6.74
N ARG A 87 -8.98 9.97 6.54
CA ARG A 87 -8.03 10.77 5.72
C ARG A 87 -7.28 9.98 4.65
N ALA A 88 -7.65 8.72 4.44
CA ALA A 88 -7.12 7.90 3.34
C ALA A 88 -7.57 8.41 1.95
N PHE A 89 -8.63 9.23 1.91
CA PHE A 89 -9.04 10.04 0.79
C PHE A 89 -9.01 11.48 1.30
N GLY A 90 -8.29 12.39 0.63
CA GLY A 90 -8.17 13.78 1.05
C GLY A 90 -9.53 14.43 1.32
N GLY A 91 -9.59 15.33 2.30
CA GLY A 91 -10.74 16.18 2.55
C GLY A 91 -10.93 17.25 1.47
#